data_AF-T1AGJ2-F1
#
_entry.id   AF-T1AGJ2-F1
#
_cell.length_a   1.000
_cell.length_b   1.000
_cell.length_c   1.000
_cell.angle_alpha   90.00
_cell.angle_beta   90.00
_cell.angle_gamma   90.00
#
_symmetry.space_group_name_H-M   'P 1'
#
loop_
_entity.id
_entity.type
_entity.pdbx_description
1 polymer ?
#
loop_
_entity_poly.entity_id
_entity_poly.type
_entity_poly.pdbx_seq_one_letter_code
_entity_poly.pdbx_strand_id
1 'polypeptide(L)'
;MDRRIAIFRSRSIRIRREGETTMSTYSFTEKKRIRKDFGKRPPVLDVPNLLQIQTDSYREFLQTGVRASARQEHGLHAALKSVFPIVSYSGNAALEYVDYQLGTPPFEEYECRHRGMTYA
;
A
#
# COMPACT_ATOMS: atom_id res chain seq x y z
N MET A 1 -14.21 34.19 40.37
CA MET A 1 -13.47 32.93 40.66
C MET A 1 -14.40 32.16 41.59
N ASP A 2 -14.99 31.01 41.29
CA ASP A 2 -14.81 30.00 40.26
C ASP A 2 -16.18 29.31 39.99
N ARG A 3 -16.30 28.65 38.85
CA ARG A 3 -17.54 28.22 38.20
C ARG A 3 -17.90 26.77 38.55
N ARG A 4 -19.20 26.56 38.80
CA ARG A 4 -20.07 25.45 38.33
C ARG A 4 -19.56 24.00 38.44
N ILE A 5 -20.30 23.18 39.21
CA ILE A 5 -20.71 21.84 38.77
C ILE A 5 -22.18 21.65 39.18
N ALA A 6 -23.10 21.81 38.23
CA ALA A 6 -24.51 21.51 38.43
C ALA A 6 -24.81 20.12 37.88
N ILE A 7 -25.38 19.31 38.77
CA ILE A 7 -26.00 18.01 38.54
C ILE A 7 -27.17 18.18 37.55
N PHE A 8 -27.25 17.35 36.51
CA PHE A 8 -28.56 17.00 35.95
C PHE A 8 -28.64 15.55 35.49
N ARG A 9 -29.64 14.88 36.03
CA ARG A 9 -29.93 13.46 35.94
C ARG A 9 -30.30 13.05 34.51
N SER A 10 -29.92 11.80 34.21
CA SER A 10 -30.44 10.95 33.14
C SER A 10 -31.90 11.23 32.80
N ARG A 11 -32.16 11.78 31.61
CA ARG A 11 -33.44 11.66 30.91
C ARG A 11 -33.17 11.09 29.54
N SER A 12 -33.58 9.83 29.40
CA SER A 12 -33.67 9.11 28.13
C SER A 12 -34.68 9.84 27.22
N ILE A 13 -34.20 10.56 26.22
CA ILE A 13 -35.03 11.14 25.16
C ILE A 13 -35.17 10.06 24.09
N ARG A 14 -36.32 9.38 24.09
CA ARG A 14 -36.69 8.37 23.11
C ARG A 14 -37.29 9.10 21.88
N ILE A 15 -36.46 9.39 20.88
CA ILE A 15 -36.96 9.88 19.58
C ILE A 15 -37.50 8.68 18.82
N ARG A 16 -38.83 8.60 18.66
CA ARG A 16 -39.46 7.71 17.67
C ARG A 16 -39.25 8.31 16.27
N ARG A 17 -38.73 7.51 15.34
CA ARG A 17 -38.97 7.69 13.90
C ARG A 17 -39.48 6.37 13.36
N GLU A 18 -40.74 6.37 12.94
CA GLU A 18 -41.33 5.34 12.08
C GLU A 18 -40.74 5.45 10.68
N GLY A 19 -40.52 4.32 10.01
CA GLY A 19 -40.14 4.26 8.60
C GLY A 19 -38.90 3.40 8.30
N GLU A 20 -39.16 2.15 7.91
CA GLU A 20 -38.37 1.33 6.98
C GLU A 20 -36.95 0.86 7.40
N THR A 21 -36.89 -0.40 7.83
CA THR A 21 -35.65 -1.13 8.14
C THR A 21 -35.00 -1.65 6.86
N THR A 22 -34.14 -0.85 6.22
CA THR A 22 -33.01 -1.41 5.48
C THR A 22 -31.86 -1.56 6.48
N MET A 23 -31.54 -2.80 6.86
CA MET A 23 -30.43 -3.08 7.78
C MET A 23 -29.11 -2.70 7.13
N SER A 24 -28.67 -1.46 7.33
CA SER A 24 -27.30 -1.03 7.05
C SER A 24 -26.33 -1.84 7.92
N THR A 25 -25.54 -2.71 7.29
CA THR A 25 -24.48 -3.49 7.95
C THR A 25 -23.29 -2.58 8.25
N TYR A 26 -23.38 -1.79 9.31
CA TYR A 26 -22.24 -0.99 9.78
C TYR A 26 -21.08 -1.90 10.24
N SER A 27 -19.85 -1.56 9.87
CA SER A 27 -18.65 -2.18 10.41
C SER A 27 -18.46 -1.84 11.90
N PHE A 28 -17.62 -2.60 12.59
CA PHE A 28 -17.38 -2.45 14.03
C PHE A 28 -16.89 -1.04 14.42
N THR A 29 -16.09 -0.40 13.57
CA THR A 29 -15.57 0.96 13.79
C THR A 29 -16.61 2.04 13.50
N GLU A 30 -17.45 1.87 12.48
CA GLU A 30 -18.51 2.81 12.13
C GLU A 30 -19.61 2.90 13.20
N LYS A 31 -19.92 1.78 13.87
CA LYS A 31 -20.87 1.75 14.99
C LYS A 31 -20.40 2.57 16.20
N LYS A 32 -19.08 2.72 16.41
CA LYS A 32 -18.53 3.46 17.56
C LYS A 32 -18.67 4.97 17.41
N ARG A 33 -18.70 5.51 16.19
CA ARG A 33 -18.87 6.95 15.94
C ARG A 33 -19.53 7.19 14.58
N ILE A 34 -20.83 7.46 14.63
CA ILE A 34 -21.62 7.74 13.43
C ILE A 34 -21.32 9.16 12.93
N ARG A 35 -20.86 9.28 11.68
CA ARG A 35 -20.71 10.55 10.97
C ARG A 35 -21.89 10.75 10.03
N LYS A 36 -22.54 11.91 10.09
CA LYS A 36 -23.60 12.28 9.15
C LYS A 36 -22.97 12.85 7.89
N ASP A 37 -23.36 12.33 6.74
CA ASP A 37 -23.01 12.85 5.42
C ASP A 37 -24.22 13.62 4.83
N PHE A 38 -23.98 14.73 4.13
CA PHE A 38 -25.01 15.59 3.54
C PHE A 38 -24.93 15.64 1.99
N GLY A 39 -24.12 14.77 1.39
CA GLY A 39 -23.99 14.63 -0.05
C GLY A 39 -25.32 14.22 -0.68
N LYS A 40 -25.72 14.94 -1.73
CA LYS A 40 -26.98 14.67 -2.46
C LYS A 40 -26.83 13.59 -3.54
N ARG A 41 -25.60 13.28 -3.93
CA ARG A 41 -25.26 12.33 -5.00
C ARG A 41 -24.39 11.22 -4.43
N PRO A 42 -24.68 9.95 -4.73
CA PRO A 42 -23.81 8.87 -4.35
C PRO A 42 -22.48 8.98 -5.12
N PRO A 43 -21.36 8.51 -4.53
CA PRO A 43 -20.11 8.36 -5.26
C PRO A 43 -20.31 7.36 -6.40
N VAL A 44 -19.81 7.70 -7.59
CA VAL A 44 -19.89 6.83 -8.78
C VAL A 44 -18.77 5.78 -8.76
N LEU A 45 -17.65 6.11 -8.13
CA LEU A 45 -16.48 5.25 -8.01
C LEU A 45 -15.95 5.30 -6.58
N ASP A 46 -15.49 4.15 -6.09
CA ASP A 46 -14.82 4.05 -4.81
C ASP A 46 -13.42 4.68 -4.85
N VAL A 47 -12.90 5.01 -3.67
CA VAL A 47 -11.54 5.54 -3.53
C VAL A 47 -10.55 4.40 -3.82
N PRO A 48 -9.66 4.56 -4.81
CA PRO A 48 -8.67 3.54 -5.11
C PRO A 48 -7.58 3.49 -4.03
N ASN A 49 -6.75 2.45 -4.07
CA ASN A 49 -5.59 2.38 -3.19
C ASN A 49 -4.58 3.49 -3.54
N LEU A 50 -4.41 4.44 -2.62
CA LEU A 50 -3.56 5.61 -2.81
C LEU A 50 -2.06 5.29 -2.93
N LEU A 51 -1.64 4.10 -2.50
CA LEU A 51 -0.26 3.64 -2.57
C LEU A 51 -0.01 2.66 -3.73
N GLN A 52 -1.02 2.46 -4.58
CA GLN A 52 -0.96 1.48 -5.65
C GLN A 52 0.19 1.79 -6.62
N ILE A 53 0.34 3.04 -7.06
CA ILE A 53 1.39 3.44 -8.00
C ILE A 53 2.79 3.11 -7.46
N GLN A 54 3.03 3.36 -6.17
CA GLN A 54 4.33 3.13 -5.55
C GLN A 54 4.65 1.63 -5.44
N THR A 55 3.66 0.83 -5.06
CA THR A 55 3.82 -0.62 -4.90
C THR A 55 3.90 -1.35 -6.24
N ASP A 56 3.08 -0.96 -7.21
CA ASP A 56 3.02 -1.58 -8.53
C ASP A 56 4.27 -1.27 -9.35
N SER A 57 4.72 -0.01 -9.38
CA SER A 57 5.93 0.38 -10.13
C SER A 57 7.19 -0.34 -9.62
N TYR A 58 7.35 -0.47 -8.29
CA TYR A 58 8.49 -1.19 -7.72
C TYR A 58 8.42 -2.69 -7.99
N ARG A 59 7.22 -3.29 -7.92
CA ARG A 59 7.00 -4.70 -8.29
C ARG A 59 7.31 -4.93 -9.77
N GLU A 60 6.87 -4.06 -10.65
CA GLU A 60 7.14 -4.12 -12.09
C GLU A 60 8.63 -3.94 -12.40
N PHE A 61 9.31 -3.04 -11.69
CA PHE A 61 10.74 -2.85 -11.83
C PHE A 61 11.55 -4.11 -11.47
N LEU A 62 11.19 -4.77 -10.36
CA LEU A 62 11.89 -5.95 -9.85
C LEU A 62 11.45 -7.28 -10.47
N GLN A 63 10.24 -7.35 -11.02
CA GLN A 63 9.61 -8.58 -11.54
C GLN A 63 9.68 -9.76 -10.55
N THR A 64 9.41 -9.49 -9.26
CA THR A 64 9.44 -10.51 -8.20
C THR A 64 8.40 -11.59 -8.43
N GLY A 65 8.79 -12.86 -8.24
CA GLY A 65 7.90 -14.02 -8.42
C GLY A 65 7.75 -14.53 -9.86
N VAL A 66 8.38 -13.87 -10.85
CA VAL A 66 8.40 -14.33 -12.25
C VAL A 66 9.66 -15.15 -12.52
N ARG A 67 9.50 -16.33 -13.14
CA ARG A 67 10.63 -17.18 -13.59
C ARG A 67 11.46 -16.42 -14.61
N ALA A 68 12.78 -16.62 -14.59
CA ALA A 68 13.75 -16.04 -15.53
C ALA A 68 13.27 -16.01 -16.99
N SER A 69 12.75 -17.14 -17.48
CA SER A 69 12.30 -17.32 -18.86
C SER A 69 10.99 -16.60 -19.21
N ALA A 70 10.22 -16.17 -18.22
CA ALA A 70 8.93 -15.49 -18.39
C ALA A 70 9.01 -13.99 -18.05
N ARG A 71 10.20 -13.49 -17.70
CA ARG A 71 10.42 -12.06 -17.42
C ARG A 71 10.27 -11.25 -18.71
N GLN A 72 9.64 -10.10 -18.57
CA GLN A 72 9.42 -9.18 -19.67
C GLN A 72 10.62 -8.21 -19.81
N GLU A 73 10.78 -7.62 -20.99
CA GLU A 73 11.83 -6.66 -21.31
C GLU A 73 11.55 -5.27 -20.73
N HIS A 74 11.39 -5.15 -19.41
CA HIS A 74 11.26 -3.88 -18.70
C HIS A 74 11.96 -3.90 -17.34
N GLY A 75 12.11 -2.73 -16.71
CA GLY A 75 12.69 -2.60 -15.38
C GLY A 75 14.15 -3.03 -15.31
N LEU A 76 14.50 -3.78 -14.25
CA LEU A 76 15.87 -4.25 -14.02
C LEU A 76 16.37 -5.19 -15.13
N HIS A 77 15.50 -6.07 -15.64
CA HIS A 77 15.86 -7.02 -16.69
C HIS A 77 16.29 -6.32 -17.99
N ALA A 78 15.51 -5.33 -18.43
CA ALA A 78 15.82 -4.54 -19.62
C ALA A 78 17.10 -3.73 -19.46
N ALA A 79 17.32 -3.15 -18.27
CA ALA A 79 18.54 -2.39 -17.99
C ALA A 79 19.80 -3.27 -18.04
N LEU A 80 19.72 -4.50 -17.53
CA LEU A 80 20.84 -5.45 -17.64
C LEU A 80 21.05 -5.88 -19.10
N LYS A 81 19.98 -6.22 -19.82
CA LYS A 81 20.06 -6.60 -21.24
C LYS A 81 20.55 -5.47 -22.15
N SER A 82 20.36 -4.20 -21.80
CA SER A 82 20.84 -3.09 -22.62
C SER A 82 22.31 -2.78 -22.42
N VAL A 83 22.87 -3.09 -21.25
CA VAL A 83 24.29 -2.85 -20.93
C VAL A 83 25.17 -4.00 -21.42
N PHE A 84 24.67 -5.23 -21.41
CA PHE A 84 25.37 -6.40 -21.93
C PHE A 84 25.03 -6.63 -23.42
N PRO A 85 25.96 -7.17 -24.23
CA PRO A 85 27.28 -7.70 -23.86
C PRO A 85 28.37 -6.64 -23.73
N ILE A 86 29.30 -6.88 -22.79
CA ILE A 86 30.51 -6.06 -22.64
C ILE A 86 31.68 -6.82 -23.26
N VAL A 87 32.30 -6.26 -24.29
CA VAL A 87 33.39 -6.89 -25.05
C VAL A 87 34.72 -6.22 -24.72
N SER A 88 35.77 -7.02 -24.50
CA SER A 88 37.14 -6.52 -24.29
C SER A 88 37.68 -5.85 -25.56
N TYR A 89 38.52 -4.82 -25.39
CA TYR A 89 39.18 -4.14 -26.51
C TYR A 89 39.98 -5.08 -27.41
N SER A 90 40.58 -6.14 -26.85
CA SER A 90 41.33 -7.15 -27.61
C SER A 90 40.44 -8.15 -28.35
N GLY A 91 39.11 -8.12 -28.17
CA GLY A 91 38.15 -9.02 -28.80
C GLY A 91 38.15 -10.46 -28.25
N ASN A 92 39.06 -10.80 -27.34
CA ASN A 92 39.24 -12.18 -26.87
C ASN A 92 38.32 -12.58 -25.70
N ALA A 93 37.46 -11.68 -25.22
CA ALA A 93 36.54 -11.94 -24.11
C ALA A 93 35.28 -11.08 -24.22
N ALA A 94 34.14 -11.68 -23.87
CA ALA A 94 32.86 -11.01 -23.73
C ALA A 94 32.16 -11.47 -22.45
N LEU A 95 31.48 -10.54 -21.78
CA LEU A 95 30.56 -10.85 -20.68
C LEU A 95 29.13 -10.84 -21.21
N GLU A 96 28.37 -11.85 -20.84
CA GLU A 96 26.96 -11.99 -21.19
C GLU A 96 26.10 -12.06 -19.92
N TYR A 97 24.93 -11.45 -20.01
CA TYR A 97 23.92 -11.53 -18.96
C TYR A 97 22.94 -12.66 -19.27
N VAL A 98 22.74 -13.55 -18.29
CA VAL A 98 21.79 -14.68 -18.40
C VAL A 98 20.55 -14.43 -17.54
N ASP A 99 20.74 -14.20 -16.24
CA ASP A 99 19.64 -13.98 -15.29
C ASP A 99 20.09 -13.24 -14.02
N TYR A 100 19.13 -12.76 -13.20
CA TYR A 100 19.36 -12.22 -11.86
C TYR A 100 18.46 -12.87 -10.80
N GLN A 101 18.95 -12.89 -9.56
CA GLN A 101 18.17 -13.28 -8.39
C GLN A 101 18.27 -12.19 -7.31
N LEU A 102 17.16 -11.92 -6.64
CA LEU A 102 17.09 -10.98 -5.53
C LEU A 102 17.29 -11.77 -4.23
N GLY A 103 18.28 -11.36 -3.44
CA GLY A 103 18.53 -11.94 -2.12
C GLY A 103 17.44 -11.55 -1.12
N THR A 104 17.41 -12.24 0.01
CA THR A 104 16.58 -11.84 1.16
C THR A 104 17.36 -10.83 2.00
N PRO A 105 16.71 -9.72 2.43
CA PRO A 105 17.33 -8.78 3.35
C PRO A 105 17.79 -9.46 4.63
N PRO A 106 18.96 -9.08 5.19
CA PRO A 106 19.52 -9.73 6.38
C PRO A 106 18.75 -9.40 7.67
N PHE A 107 17.98 -8.31 7.67
CA PHE A 107 17.25 -7.81 8.85
C PHE A 107 15.86 -7.32 8.45
N GLU A 108 14.95 -7.29 9.43
CA GLU A 108 13.62 -6.72 9.23
C GLU A 108 13.64 -5.18 9.26
N GLU A 109 12.61 -4.56 8.67
CA GLU A 109 12.46 -3.10 8.59
C GLU A 109 12.55 -2.41 9.98
N TYR A 110 11.97 -3.01 11.01
CA TYR A 110 12.03 -2.46 12.37
C TYR A 110 13.46 -2.41 12.91
N GLU A 111 14.25 -3.47 12.72
CA GLU A 111 15.63 -3.56 13.18
C GLU A 111 16.54 -2.59 12.42
N CYS A 112 16.38 -2.50 11.09
CA CYS A 112 17.10 -1.51 10.28
C CYS A 112 16.83 -0.07 10.75
N ARG A 113 15.57 0.27 11.06
CA ARG A 113 15.22 1.59 11.59
C ARG A 113 15.87 1.90 12.94
N HIS A 114 15.95 0.93 13.85
CA HIS A 114 16.57 1.13 15.16
C HIS A 114 18.09 1.27 15.09
N ARG A 115 18.72 0.54 14.17
CA ARG A 115 20.18 0.55 13.98
C ARG A 115 20.67 1.63 13.01
N GLY A 116 19.77 2.36 12.36
CA GLY A 116 20.11 3.35 11.34
C GLY A 116 20.69 2.71 10.06
N MET A 117 20.28 1.48 9.74
CA MET A 117 20.71 0.74 8.55
C MET A 117 19.67 0.86 7.44
N THR A 118 20.10 0.63 6.19
CA THR A 118 19.21 0.55 5.02
C THR A 118 18.62 -0.85 4.89
N TYR A 119 17.31 -0.94 4.65
CA TYR A 119 16.65 -2.20 4.29
C TYR A 119 16.81 -2.47 2.80
N ALA A 120 17.54 -3.54 2.45
CA ALA A 120 17.85 -3.95 1.08
C ALA A 120 18.11 -5.46 1.00
#